data_AF-A0A166GBJ0-F1
#
_entry.id   AF-A0A166GBJ0-F1
#
_cell.length_a   1.000
_cell.length_b   1.000
_cell.length_c   1.000
_cell.angle_alpha   90.00
_cell.angle_beta   90.00
_cell.angle_gamma   90.00
#
_symmetry.space_group_name_H-M   'P 1'
#
loop_
_entity.id
_entity.type
_entity.pdbx_description
1 polymer ?
#
loop_
_entity_poly.entity_id
_entity_poly.type
_entity_poly.pdbx_seq_one_letter_code
_entity_poly.pdbx_strand_id
1 'polypeptide(L)'
;MSAEQSAPSDAPSAPPAAAASASSTASANAAPPKRGLEAARVFQLHNPIPANEKDWHAYAINRYRAIKVSKTMHVFNTRKGYESPDSDGDDFDYNDMGKDHVWLLRSIRRRSREIEEELGYANKLLQSAMRVLYCDASFEEMFEPRTVDVMTRVYSPTTPSYVDVHLSYHCRTRYYEIEWHYSLGYKLHKRPKPDAPDAKASRAELGKGIENMHIRNGWRPVCWGMYSQGDGNFGKRWRRIEEKDFLLDSEGLLDIHEAFFGPTEPLAENADEDAKIERRRALVRTFRLVLAAVGIEYDIACTDEEEDEPPNSMDNDRTSGPITIEWFLEGVAEDHWLARGARKAAGFQLSYDAENEAKGQRDRKELAEEEPDAYGDEFDDDEPGGCPNQ
;
A
#
# COMPACT_ATOMS: atom_id res chain seq x y z
N MET A 1 82.76 19.73 3.04
CA MET A 1 82.52 20.73 1.98
C MET A 1 81.04 21.08 2.07
N SER A 2 80.57 21.89 3.02
CA SER A 2 80.89 23.28 3.38
C SER A 2 80.46 24.30 2.32
N ALA A 3 79.90 25.43 2.79
CA ALA A 3 79.31 26.59 2.11
C ALA A 3 77.79 26.41 1.81
N GLU A 4 76.82 27.04 2.49
CA GLU A 4 76.69 28.41 3.05
C GLU A 4 76.49 29.52 1.99
N GLN A 5 75.60 30.47 2.32
CA GLN A 5 75.21 31.74 1.64
C GLN A 5 73.96 31.67 0.76
N SER A 6 73.04 32.63 0.71
CA SER A 6 72.74 33.88 1.44
C SER A 6 71.39 34.39 0.89
N ALA A 7 70.56 35.05 1.71
CA ALA A 7 69.41 35.85 1.25
C ALA A 7 69.86 37.15 0.52
N PRO A 8 68.96 37.91 -0.15
CA PRO A 8 68.10 38.92 0.51
C PRO A 8 66.65 38.99 -0.04
N SER A 9 65.67 39.27 0.83
CA SER A 9 64.90 40.53 0.98
C SER A 9 64.21 41.04 -0.29
N ASP A 10 62.87 41.08 -0.27
CA ASP A 10 62.12 42.34 -0.28
C ASP A 10 60.61 42.07 -0.12
N ALA A 11 60.05 42.73 0.89
CA ALA A 11 58.62 42.82 1.13
C ALA A 11 58.04 44.03 0.39
N PRO A 12 56.74 44.02 0.11
CA PRO A 12 55.96 45.24 0.27
C PRO A 12 54.80 45.04 1.25
N SER A 13 54.76 45.97 2.21
CA SER A 13 53.73 46.22 3.19
C SER A 13 52.32 46.32 2.59
N ALA A 14 51.35 45.69 3.26
CA ALA A 14 49.93 45.95 3.07
C ALA A 14 49.28 46.38 4.41
N PRO A 15 48.30 47.31 4.38
CA PRO A 15 47.89 48.18 5.50
C PRO A 15 46.81 47.55 6.43
N PRO A 16 46.39 48.24 7.51
CA PRO A 16 45.99 47.61 8.77
C PRO A 16 44.53 47.17 8.86
N ALA A 17 44.33 46.29 9.84
CA ALA A 17 43.09 45.86 10.49
C ALA A 17 41.84 46.73 10.27
N ALA A 18 40.83 46.14 9.63
CA ALA A 18 39.44 46.49 9.86
C ALA A 18 38.81 45.39 10.74
N ALA A 19 38.56 45.74 12.00
CA ALA A 19 37.76 44.96 12.91
C ALA A 19 36.33 44.87 12.36
N ALA A 20 35.97 43.71 11.82
CA ALA A 20 34.57 43.38 11.59
C ALA A 20 33.96 43.02 12.95
N SER A 21 33.10 43.92 13.43
CA SER A 21 32.36 43.77 14.66
C SER A 21 31.56 42.46 14.66
N ALA A 22 31.75 41.69 15.71
CA ALA A 22 30.82 40.65 16.10
C ALA A 22 29.46 41.29 16.40
N SER A 23 28.54 41.26 15.42
CA SER A 23 27.13 41.48 15.67
C SER A 23 26.53 40.17 16.19
N SER A 24 26.80 39.88 17.46
CA SER A 24 26.10 38.85 18.21
C SER A 24 24.75 39.40 18.66
N THR A 25 23.75 39.41 17.78
CA THR A 25 22.35 39.42 18.20
C THR A 25 21.87 37.97 18.27
N ALA A 26 22.51 37.19 19.14
CA ALA A 26 21.91 35.96 19.63
C ALA A 26 20.70 36.35 20.48
N SER A 27 19.51 36.20 19.90
CA SER A 27 18.24 36.24 20.62
C SER A 27 18.28 35.19 21.74
N ALA A 28 18.64 35.62 22.95
CA ALA A 28 18.92 34.77 24.09
C ALA A 28 17.67 34.18 24.76
N ASN A 29 16.50 34.30 24.13
CA ASN A 29 15.21 33.84 24.68
C ASN A 29 14.50 32.80 23.80
N ALA A 30 15.16 32.23 22.79
CA ALA A 30 14.59 31.09 22.08
C ALA A 30 14.61 29.87 23.01
N ALA A 31 13.43 29.35 23.36
CA ALA A 31 13.30 28.08 24.05
C ALA A 31 14.15 27.02 23.32
N PRO A 32 14.86 26.13 24.03
CA PRO A 32 15.66 25.10 23.39
C PRO A 32 14.78 24.30 22.42
N PRO A 33 15.31 23.91 21.25
CA PRO A 33 14.54 23.15 20.27
C PRO A 33 14.03 21.88 20.93
N LYS A 34 12.71 21.63 20.84
CA LYS A 34 12.07 20.43 21.40
C LYS A 34 12.79 19.17 20.88
N ARG A 35 13.03 18.20 21.76
CA ARG A 35 13.71 16.93 21.44
C ARG A 35 12.88 15.72 21.86
N GLY A 36 13.29 14.53 21.39
CA GLY A 36 12.64 13.26 21.69
C GLY A 36 11.12 13.31 21.52
N LEU A 37 10.41 12.79 22.52
CA LEU A 37 8.94 12.73 22.50
C LEU A 37 8.30 14.12 22.41
N GLU A 38 8.91 15.16 22.97
CA GLU A 38 8.39 16.53 22.86
C GLU A 38 8.43 17.06 21.43
N ALA A 39 9.43 16.66 20.65
CA ALA A 39 9.49 16.95 19.22
C ALA A 39 8.39 16.19 18.46
N ALA A 40 8.11 14.94 18.83
CA ALA A 40 7.08 14.13 18.19
C ALA A 40 5.65 14.57 18.53
N ARG A 41 5.42 15.19 19.69
CA ARG A 41 4.11 15.73 20.14
C ARG A 41 3.56 16.88 19.27
N VAL A 42 4.32 17.37 18.29
CA VAL A 42 3.76 18.24 17.23
C VAL A 42 2.78 17.48 16.33
N PHE A 43 2.87 16.15 16.32
CA PHE A 43 1.92 15.26 15.68
C PHE A 43 0.90 14.74 16.70
N GLN A 44 -0.28 14.39 16.22
CA GLN A 44 -1.25 13.66 17.02
C GLN A 44 -0.70 12.25 17.26
N LEU A 45 -0.49 11.92 18.53
CA LEU A 45 -0.05 10.62 19.03
C LEU A 45 -1.15 10.07 19.96
N HIS A 46 -1.23 8.76 20.09
CA HIS A 46 -2.15 8.07 20.99
C HIS A 46 -1.33 7.27 21.99
N ASN A 47 -1.46 7.58 23.29
CA ASN A 47 -0.78 6.87 24.37
C ASN A 47 0.69 6.48 24.05
N PRO A 48 1.56 7.45 23.72
CA PRO A 48 2.90 7.14 23.23
C PRO A 48 3.72 6.39 24.27
N ILE A 49 4.29 5.25 23.88
CA ILE A 49 5.08 4.41 24.78
C ILE A 49 6.45 5.02 25.06
N PRO A 50 7.03 4.76 26.24
CA PRO A 50 8.40 5.15 26.53
C PRO A 50 9.38 4.53 25.52
N ALA A 51 10.22 5.37 24.93
CA ALA A 51 11.34 4.95 24.09
C ALA A 51 12.49 5.94 24.27
N ASN A 52 13.66 5.63 23.70
CA ASN A 52 14.80 6.52 23.82
C ASN A 52 14.54 7.87 23.10
N GLU A 53 15.18 8.93 23.60
CA GLU A 53 15.01 10.29 23.05
C GLU A 53 15.42 10.36 21.57
N LYS A 54 16.46 9.61 21.19
CA LYS A 54 16.99 9.59 19.83
C LYS A 54 15.97 9.08 18.81
N ASP A 55 15.23 8.03 19.14
CA ASP A 55 14.27 7.37 18.26
C ASP A 55 13.04 8.25 18.06
N TRP A 56 12.49 8.82 19.13
CA TRP A 56 11.39 9.78 19.01
C TRP A 56 11.81 11.04 18.23
N HIS A 57 13.04 11.51 18.41
CA HIS A 57 13.56 12.63 17.65
C HIS A 57 13.73 12.30 16.15
N ALA A 58 14.28 11.12 15.84
CA ALA A 58 14.42 10.63 14.48
C ALA A 58 13.06 10.44 13.81
N TYR A 59 12.10 9.82 14.51
CA TYR A 59 10.70 9.71 14.09
C TYR A 59 10.10 11.09 13.74
N ALA A 60 10.28 12.08 14.61
CA ALA A 60 9.71 13.40 14.41
C ALA A 60 10.30 14.10 13.17
N ILE A 61 11.63 14.05 13.00
CA ILE A 61 12.33 14.58 11.83
C ILE A 61 11.83 13.88 10.56
N ASN A 62 11.73 12.55 10.61
CA ASN A 62 11.30 11.72 9.50
C ASN A 62 9.90 12.10 9.01
N ARG A 63 8.94 12.11 9.93
CA ARG A 63 7.53 12.44 9.67
C ARG A 63 7.39 13.87 9.15
N TYR A 64 8.15 14.81 9.71
CA TYR A 64 8.16 16.20 9.24
C TYR A 64 8.70 16.33 7.80
N ARG A 65 9.77 15.61 7.47
CA ARG A 65 10.33 15.58 6.10
C ARG A 65 9.35 14.97 5.10
N ALA A 66 8.72 13.85 5.44
CA ALA A 66 7.72 13.23 4.58
C ALA A 66 6.54 14.16 4.26
N ILE A 67 6.10 14.98 5.23
CA ILE A 67 5.07 16.01 5.00
C ILE A 67 5.52 17.07 3.99
N LYS A 68 6.80 17.49 4.04
CA LYS A 68 7.34 18.48 3.09
C LYS A 68 7.44 17.93 1.68
N VAL A 69 7.93 16.69 1.53
CA VAL A 69 8.11 16.03 0.23
C VAL A 69 6.77 15.67 -0.41
N SER A 70 5.76 15.29 0.39
CA SER A 70 4.42 14.98 -0.12
C SER A 70 3.76 16.14 -0.87
N LYS A 71 4.11 17.41 -0.54
CA LYS A 71 3.64 18.58 -1.31
C LYS A 71 4.22 18.67 -2.73
N THR A 72 5.27 17.90 -3.02
CA THR A 72 6.01 17.88 -4.29
C THR A 72 5.82 16.57 -5.06
N MET A 73 4.89 15.70 -4.64
CA MET A 73 4.59 14.48 -5.40
C MET A 73 4.18 14.83 -6.83
N HIS A 74 5.06 14.49 -7.76
CA HIS A 74 4.76 14.52 -9.18
C HIS A 74 3.79 13.38 -9.46
N VAL A 75 2.53 13.76 -9.62
CA VAL A 75 1.52 12.91 -10.22
C VAL A 75 1.90 12.80 -11.69
N PHE A 76 2.42 11.65 -12.10
CA PHE A 76 2.57 11.33 -13.51
C PHE A 76 1.29 10.65 -13.96
N ASN A 77 0.52 11.36 -14.78
CA ASN A 77 -0.60 10.75 -15.47
C ASN A 77 -0.06 10.20 -16.79
N THR A 78 0.11 8.88 -16.87
CA THR A 78 0.47 8.21 -18.12
C THR A 78 -0.77 7.61 -18.80
N ARG A 79 -1.72 8.47 -19.19
CA ARG A 79 -2.45 8.25 -20.45
C ARG A 79 -2.95 9.55 -21.08
N LYS A 80 -2.54 9.78 -22.32
CA LYS A 80 -3.28 10.60 -23.28
C LYS A 80 -4.28 9.68 -24.01
N GLY A 81 -5.56 10.04 -23.97
CA GLY A 81 -6.54 9.75 -25.03
C GLY A 81 -7.19 8.36 -25.05
N TYR A 82 -8.49 8.34 -24.74
CA TYR A 82 -9.49 7.79 -25.65
C TYR A 82 -10.67 8.78 -25.66
N GLU A 83 -10.58 9.80 -26.52
CA GLU A 83 -11.75 10.61 -26.85
C GLU A 83 -12.65 9.71 -27.69
N SER A 84 -13.71 9.18 -27.08
CA SER A 84 -14.76 8.50 -27.84
C SER A 84 -15.40 9.54 -28.78
N PRO A 85 -15.38 9.33 -30.11
CA PRO A 85 -15.91 10.30 -31.07
C PRO A 85 -17.44 10.46 -31.02
N ASP A 86 -18.14 9.64 -30.22
CA ASP A 86 -19.61 9.58 -30.18
C ASP A 86 -20.23 10.06 -28.85
N SER A 87 -19.47 10.75 -27.99
CA SER A 87 -20.02 11.27 -26.72
C SER A 87 -20.69 12.64 -26.94
N ASP A 88 -21.94 12.61 -27.37
CA ASP A 88 -22.81 13.78 -27.48
C ASP A 88 -23.07 14.42 -26.10
N GLY A 89 -22.30 15.46 -25.78
CA GLY A 89 -22.86 16.75 -25.36
C GLY A 89 -23.56 16.91 -24.01
N ASP A 90 -23.51 15.96 -23.08
CA ASP A 90 -23.92 16.23 -21.70
C ASP A 90 -22.71 16.73 -20.88
N ASP A 91 -22.66 18.06 -20.70
CA ASP A 91 -21.69 18.82 -19.91
C ASP A 91 -21.72 18.44 -18.41
N PHE A 92 -21.31 17.22 -18.07
CA PHE A 92 -20.64 16.99 -16.79
C PHE A 92 -19.24 17.59 -16.91
N ASP A 93 -18.87 18.50 -16.02
CA ASP A 93 -17.55 19.14 -16.01
C ASP A 93 -16.45 18.12 -15.69
N TYR A 94 -16.03 17.35 -16.69
CA TYR A 94 -14.95 16.36 -16.65
C TYR A 94 -13.58 16.99 -16.39
N ASN A 95 -13.46 18.33 -16.35
CA ASN A 95 -12.19 19.01 -16.11
C ASN A 95 -11.68 18.92 -14.66
N ASP A 96 -12.52 18.50 -13.69
CA ASP A 96 -12.07 18.17 -12.32
C ASP A 96 -11.85 16.65 -12.08
N MET A 97 -12.10 15.81 -13.10
CA MET A 97 -11.83 14.36 -13.04
C MET A 97 -10.36 13.99 -13.30
N GLY A 98 -9.49 14.97 -13.56
CA GLY A 98 -8.10 14.77 -14.04
C GLY A 98 -7.10 14.17 -13.04
N LYS A 99 -7.54 13.38 -12.07
CA LYS A 99 -6.69 12.83 -11.02
C LYS A 99 -7.16 11.44 -10.59
N ASP A 100 -6.94 10.40 -11.39
CA ASP A 100 -7.17 8.98 -11.04
C ASP A 100 -6.68 8.60 -9.63
N HIS A 101 -5.51 9.12 -9.24
CA HIS A 101 -4.95 8.98 -7.89
C HIS A 101 -5.81 9.62 -6.77
N VAL A 102 -6.67 10.61 -7.06
CA VAL A 102 -7.59 11.19 -6.08
C VAL A 102 -8.58 10.14 -5.59
N TRP A 103 -9.01 9.19 -6.42
CA TRP A 103 -9.85 8.08 -5.97
C TRP A 103 -9.12 7.19 -4.99
N LEU A 104 -7.89 6.78 -5.32
CA LEU A 104 -7.08 5.98 -4.42
C LEU A 104 -6.78 6.71 -3.09
N LEU A 105 -6.42 7.99 -3.16
CA LEU A 105 -6.17 8.81 -1.98
C LEU A 105 -7.43 9.03 -1.14
N ARG A 106 -8.60 9.16 -1.76
CA ARG A 106 -9.91 9.21 -1.07
C ARG A 106 -10.19 7.87 -0.39
N SER A 107 -9.93 6.75 -1.07
CA SER A 107 -10.09 5.41 -0.51
C SER A 107 -9.18 5.21 0.71
N ILE A 108 -7.88 5.48 0.59
CA ILE A 108 -6.92 5.39 1.72
C ILE A 108 -7.41 6.20 2.92
N ARG A 109 -7.86 7.45 2.71
CA ARG A 109 -8.36 8.32 3.79
C ARG A 109 -9.65 7.80 4.42
N ARG A 110 -10.56 7.25 3.62
CA ARG A 110 -11.82 6.66 4.09
C ARG A 110 -11.54 5.42 4.94
N ARG A 111 -10.77 4.47 4.41
CA ARG A 111 -10.41 3.24 5.14
C ARG A 111 -9.65 3.52 6.43
N SER A 112 -8.75 4.50 6.40
CA SER A 112 -8.07 4.97 7.62
C SER A 112 -9.05 5.49 8.67
N ARG A 113 -10.15 6.14 8.26
CA ARG A 113 -11.15 6.70 9.18
C ARG A 113 -12.00 5.61 9.81
N GLU A 114 -12.44 4.61 9.03
CA GLU A 114 -13.22 3.50 9.57
C GLU A 114 -12.40 2.73 10.62
N ILE A 115 -11.12 2.49 10.36
CA ILE A 115 -10.22 1.89 11.36
C ILE A 115 -10.00 2.82 12.57
N GLU A 116 -9.95 4.15 12.39
CA GLU A 116 -9.93 5.09 13.53
C GLU A 116 -11.18 4.94 14.41
N GLU A 117 -12.36 4.83 13.79
CA GLU A 117 -13.65 4.69 14.48
C GLU A 117 -13.72 3.37 15.24
N GLU A 118 -13.31 2.26 14.62
CA GLU A 118 -13.23 0.93 15.26
C GLU A 118 -12.25 0.88 16.44
N LEU A 119 -11.17 1.65 16.39
CA LEU A 119 -10.18 1.74 17.47
C LEU A 119 -10.55 2.79 18.53
N GLY A 120 -11.67 3.51 18.36
CA GLY A 120 -12.05 4.60 19.26
C GLY A 120 -11.05 5.76 19.27
N TYR A 121 -10.30 5.93 18.18
CA TYR A 121 -9.31 6.99 18.07
C TYR A 121 -9.95 8.33 17.73
N ALA A 122 -9.26 9.40 18.13
CA ALA A 122 -9.66 10.75 17.75
C ALA A 122 -9.59 10.91 16.22
N ASN A 123 -10.59 11.58 15.66
CA ASN A 123 -10.71 11.81 14.21
C ASN A 123 -9.40 12.35 13.62
N LYS A 124 -8.98 11.75 12.49
CA LYS A 124 -7.77 12.06 11.72
C LYS A 124 -6.45 11.61 12.33
N LEU A 125 -6.43 10.84 13.41
CA LEU A 125 -5.19 10.31 13.98
C LEU A 125 -4.38 9.50 12.95
N LEU A 126 -4.93 8.39 12.44
CA LEU A 126 -4.31 7.52 11.43
C LEU A 126 -4.22 8.22 10.06
N GLN A 127 -5.24 8.97 9.65
CA GLN A 127 -5.20 9.75 8.40
C GLN A 127 -4.01 10.73 8.39
N SER A 128 -3.71 11.36 9.53
CA SER A 128 -2.53 12.23 9.67
C SER A 128 -1.22 11.45 9.79
N ALA A 129 -1.29 10.15 10.08
CA ALA A 129 -0.15 9.26 10.24
C ALA A 129 0.20 8.51 8.94
N MET A 130 -0.68 8.46 7.95
CA MET A 130 -0.39 7.88 6.63
C MET A 130 0.18 8.91 5.66
N ARG A 131 1.24 8.53 4.94
CA ARG A 131 1.87 9.35 3.89
C ARG A 131 2.12 8.49 2.67
N VAL A 132 1.36 8.78 1.60
CA VAL A 132 1.65 8.22 0.28
C VAL A 132 2.98 8.80 -0.18
N LEU A 133 3.95 7.94 -0.42
CA LEU A 133 5.28 8.28 -0.90
C LEU A 133 5.27 8.42 -2.41
N TYR A 134 4.61 7.49 -3.10
CA TYR A 134 4.26 7.58 -4.50
C TYR A 134 2.97 6.82 -4.80
N CYS A 135 2.35 7.18 -5.92
CA CYS A 135 1.16 6.55 -6.45
C CYS A 135 1.18 6.73 -7.97
N ASP A 136 1.22 5.62 -8.69
CA ASP A 136 0.96 5.54 -10.12
C ASP A 136 -0.31 4.69 -10.26
N ALA A 137 -1.41 5.30 -10.68
CA ALA A 137 -2.70 4.64 -10.72
C ALA A 137 -3.41 5.00 -12.02
N SER A 138 -3.96 3.98 -12.67
CA SER A 138 -4.80 4.07 -13.86
C SER A 138 -5.99 3.16 -13.69
N PHE A 139 -7.14 3.59 -14.21
CA PHE A 139 -8.40 2.89 -14.12
C PHE A 139 -8.97 2.70 -15.55
N GLU A 140 -9.69 1.61 -15.82
CA GLU A 140 -10.42 1.47 -17.10
C GLU A 140 -11.76 2.23 -17.03
N GLU A 141 -12.50 2.04 -15.92
CA GLU A 141 -13.71 2.80 -15.58
C GLU A 141 -13.51 3.62 -14.31
N MET A 142 -14.54 4.31 -13.80
CA MET A 142 -14.37 5.26 -12.68
C MET A 142 -13.79 4.59 -11.41
N PHE A 143 -14.12 3.32 -11.18
CA PHE A 143 -13.78 2.59 -9.94
C PHE A 143 -13.05 1.27 -10.17
N GLU A 144 -12.79 0.92 -11.43
CA GLU A 144 -12.14 -0.34 -11.79
C GLU A 144 -10.65 -0.10 -11.99
N PRO A 145 -9.80 -0.41 -10.99
CA PRO A 145 -8.38 -0.18 -11.11
C PRO A 145 -7.83 -1.07 -12.22
N ARG A 146 -7.05 -0.46 -13.12
CA ARG A 146 -6.37 -1.17 -14.21
C ARG A 146 -4.94 -1.48 -13.83
N THR A 147 -4.20 -0.48 -13.38
CA THR A 147 -2.81 -0.63 -12.96
C THR A 147 -2.57 0.33 -11.83
N VAL A 148 -2.18 -0.18 -10.67
CA VAL A 148 -1.89 0.61 -9.48
C VAL A 148 -0.54 0.16 -8.91
N ASP A 149 0.38 1.10 -8.76
CA ASP A 149 1.65 0.96 -8.07
C ASP A 149 1.69 2.06 -7.00
N VAL A 150 1.44 1.70 -5.74
CA VAL A 150 1.29 2.64 -4.63
C VAL A 150 2.15 2.21 -3.45
N MET A 151 2.81 3.19 -2.84
CA MET A 151 3.57 3.00 -1.61
C MET A 151 3.19 4.03 -0.56
N THR A 152 2.79 3.54 0.61
CA THR A 152 2.34 4.36 1.73
C THR A 152 3.20 4.07 2.96
N ARG A 153 3.71 5.13 3.57
CA ARG A 153 4.34 5.08 4.89
C ARG A 153 3.32 5.36 5.97
N VAL A 154 3.10 4.41 6.86
CA VAL A 154 2.21 4.52 8.01
C VAL A 154 3.06 4.73 9.26
N TYR A 155 3.02 5.94 9.82
CA TYR A 155 3.70 6.23 11.07
C TYR A 155 2.88 5.70 12.25
N SER A 156 3.54 5.04 13.20
CA SER A 156 2.87 4.59 14.42
C SER A 156 2.38 5.79 15.25
N PRO A 157 1.14 5.77 15.76
CA PRO A 157 0.66 6.78 16.70
C PRO A 157 1.16 6.53 18.13
N THR A 158 1.63 5.32 18.45
CA THR A 158 2.00 4.91 19.82
C THR A 158 3.51 4.73 19.99
N THR A 159 4.25 4.32 18.96
CA THR A 159 5.69 4.02 19.04
C THR A 159 6.49 4.90 18.09
N PRO A 160 7.82 5.09 18.31
CA PRO A 160 8.66 5.80 17.35
C PRO A 160 9.03 4.90 16.18
N SER A 161 8.05 4.30 15.50
CA SER A 161 8.27 3.44 14.34
C SER A 161 7.35 3.80 13.17
N TYR A 162 7.62 3.21 12.00
CA TYR A 162 6.70 3.26 10.88
C TYR A 162 6.77 1.96 10.06
N VAL A 163 5.75 1.74 9.25
CA VAL A 163 5.68 0.64 8.29
C VAL A 163 5.49 1.23 6.90
N ASP A 164 6.34 0.83 5.96
CA ASP A 164 6.11 1.11 4.55
C ASP A 164 5.30 -0.05 3.97
N VAL A 165 4.19 0.24 3.29
CA VAL A 165 3.32 -0.73 2.62
C VAL A 165 3.36 -0.44 1.13
N HIS A 166 3.47 -1.48 0.32
CA HIS A 166 3.56 -1.39 -1.13
C HIS A 166 2.60 -2.37 -1.80
N LEU A 167 1.79 -1.86 -2.72
CA LEU A 167 0.93 -2.64 -3.61
C LEU A 167 1.32 -2.36 -5.06
N SER A 168 1.59 -3.43 -5.80
CA SER A 168 1.60 -3.44 -7.26
C SER A 168 0.44 -4.29 -7.74
N TYR A 169 -0.40 -3.74 -8.59
CA TYR A 169 -1.65 -4.32 -9.05
C TYR A 169 -1.82 -4.07 -10.54
N HIS A 170 -2.34 -5.07 -11.24
CA HIS A 170 -2.76 -5.00 -12.63
C HIS A 170 -4.01 -5.86 -12.83
N CYS A 171 -5.02 -5.30 -13.48
CA CYS A 171 -6.18 -6.04 -13.97
C CYS A 171 -6.61 -5.43 -15.30
N ARG A 172 -6.68 -6.23 -16.35
CA ARG A 172 -7.14 -5.79 -17.66
C ARG A 172 -7.83 -6.90 -18.42
N THR A 173 -9.09 -6.65 -18.76
CA THR A 173 -9.83 -7.49 -19.70
C THR A 173 -9.30 -7.30 -21.12
N ARG A 174 -9.02 -8.41 -21.80
CA ARG A 174 -8.66 -8.52 -23.21
C ARG A 174 -9.75 -9.31 -23.94
N TYR A 175 -9.63 -9.40 -25.26
CA TYR A 175 -10.63 -10.06 -26.09
C TYR A 175 -10.84 -11.55 -25.74
N TYR A 176 -9.77 -12.26 -25.35
CA TYR A 176 -9.83 -13.69 -24.99
C TYR A 176 -9.34 -14.02 -23.59
N GLU A 177 -8.83 -13.03 -22.84
CA GLU A 177 -8.15 -13.27 -21.58
C GLU A 177 -8.31 -12.12 -20.60
N ILE A 178 -8.05 -12.38 -19.32
CA ILE A 178 -7.94 -11.34 -18.30
C ILE A 178 -6.49 -11.36 -17.80
N GLU A 179 -5.77 -10.27 -18.02
CA GLU A 179 -4.46 -10.04 -17.42
C GLU A 179 -4.70 -9.60 -15.98
N TRP A 180 -4.50 -10.49 -15.00
CA TRP A 180 -4.63 -10.14 -13.59
C TRP A 180 -3.41 -10.59 -12.81
N HIS A 181 -2.85 -9.66 -12.04
CA HIS A 181 -1.86 -9.95 -11.01
C HIS A 181 -1.75 -8.84 -9.98
N TYR A 182 -1.41 -9.19 -8.76
CA TYR A 182 -1.04 -8.22 -7.73
C TYR A 182 -0.03 -8.80 -6.75
N SER A 183 0.70 -7.90 -6.09
CA SER A 183 1.63 -8.23 -5.02
C SER A 183 1.55 -7.17 -3.93
N LEU A 184 1.31 -7.61 -2.70
CA LEU A 184 1.26 -6.76 -1.51
C LEU A 184 2.41 -7.15 -0.58
N GLY A 185 3.09 -6.14 -0.04
CA GLY A 185 4.18 -6.36 0.90
C GLY A 185 4.44 -5.15 1.78
N TYR A 186 5.29 -5.36 2.79
CA TYR A 186 5.58 -4.37 3.80
C TYR A 186 7.07 -4.33 4.16
N LYS A 187 7.51 -3.22 4.73
CA LYS A 187 8.85 -3.05 5.30
C LYS A 187 8.76 -2.34 6.64
N LEU A 188 9.30 -2.99 7.66
CA LEU A 188 9.21 -2.56 9.04
C LEU A 188 10.38 -1.67 9.46
N HIS A 189 10.09 -0.53 10.07
CA HIS A 189 11.11 0.40 10.57
C HIS A 189 10.94 0.66 12.08
N LYS A 190 11.31 -0.32 12.91
CA LYS A 190 11.28 -0.22 14.39
C LYS A 190 12.20 0.86 14.96
N ARG A 191 13.24 1.27 14.20
CA ARG A 191 14.21 2.32 14.58
C ARG A 191 14.40 3.27 13.39
N PRO A 192 13.51 4.25 13.21
CA PRO A 192 13.53 5.12 12.05
C PRO A 192 14.81 5.94 12.02
N LYS A 193 15.43 6.04 10.85
CA LYS A 193 16.52 6.98 10.63
C LYS A 193 15.93 8.37 10.31
N PRO A 194 16.59 9.48 10.67
CA PRO A 194 16.11 10.82 10.31
C PRO A 194 15.99 11.03 8.79
N ASP A 195 16.83 10.34 8.03
CA ASP A 195 16.91 10.29 6.57
C ASP A 195 16.28 9.00 6.02
N ALA A 196 14.97 8.80 6.22
CA ALA A 196 14.34 7.68 5.54
C ALA A 196 14.42 7.84 4.02
N PRO A 197 14.46 6.70 3.30
CA PRO A 197 14.40 6.71 1.86
C PRO A 197 13.17 7.48 1.36
N ASP A 198 13.40 8.24 0.29
CA ASP A 198 12.34 8.81 -0.52
C ASP A 198 11.69 7.72 -1.39
N ALA A 199 10.63 8.08 -2.12
CA ALA A 199 9.91 7.15 -2.99
C ALA A 199 10.82 6.44 -4.01
N LYS A 200 11.79 7.15 -4.59
CA LYS A 200 12.68 6.58 -5.61
C LYS A 200 13.62 5.55 -4.99
N ALA A 201 14.21 5.88 -3.85
CA ALA A 201 15.08 4.97 -3.10
C ALA A 201 14.30 3.74 -2.62
N SER A 202 13.10 3.91 -2.05
CA SER A 202 12.26 2.78 -1.61
C SER A 202 11.84 1.88 -2.78
N ARG A 203 11.48 2.45 -3.94
CA ARG A 203 11.10 1.66 -5.14
C ARG A 203 12.29 0.87 -5.70
N ALA A 204 13.50 1.42 -5.64
CA ALA A 204 14.71 0.74 -6.09
C ALA A 204 15.09 -0.49 -5.23
N GLU A 205 14.54 -0.59 -4.02
CA GLU A 205 14.75 -1.74 -3.13
C GLU A 205 13.85 -2.94 -3.45
N LEU A 206 12.77 -2.73 -4.22
CA LEU A 206 11.82 -3.78 -4.60
C LEU A 206 12.45 -4.78 -5.59
N GLY A 207 11.97 -6.01 -5.54
CA GLY A 207 12.33 -7.07 -6.47
C GLY A 207 11.66 -6.92 -7.84
N LYS A 208 11.83 -7.94 -8.69
CA LYS A 208 11.17 -8.05 -9.99
C LYS A 208 10.30 -9.30 -9.99
N GLY A 209 9.17 -9.23 -10.70
CA GLY A 209 8.16 -10.30 -10.72
C GLY A 209 7.26 -10.26 -9.49
N ILE A 210 6.05 -10.78 -9.64
CA ILE A 210 4.96 -10.66 -8.66
C ILE A 210 5.27 -11.40 -7.35
N GLU A 211 5.72 -12.65 -7.47
CA GLU A 211 6.08 -13.51 -6.35
C GLU A 211 7.32 -13.01 -5.56
N ASN A 212 8.24 -12.35 -6.26
CA ASN A 212 9.55 -11.96 -5.73
C ASN A 212 9.66 -10.46 -5.45
N MET A 213 8.55 -9.73 -5.49
CA MET A 213 8.55 -8.27 -5.41
C MET A 213 9.03 -7.76 -4.05
N HIS A 214 8.68 -8.43 -2.95
CA HIS A 214 8.94 -7.96 -1.59
C HIS A 214 9.84 -8.88 -0.78
N ILE A 215 10.82 -9.55 -1.40
CA ILE A 215 11.72 -10.49 -0.70
C ILE A 215 13.14 -9.95 -0.48
N ARG A 216 13.39 -8.66 -0.74
CA ARG A 216 14.74 -8.06 -0.71
C ARG A 216 14.80 -6.82 0.17
N ASN A 217 16.01 -6.49 0.64
CA ASN A 217 16.30 -5.22 1.32
C ASN A 217 15.40 -4.92 2.53
N GLY A 218 14.97 -5.96 3.25
CA GLY A 218 14.10 -5.84 4.43
C GLY A 218 12.61 -5.72 4.11
N TRP A 219 12.21 -5.71 2.84
CA TRP A 219 10.82 -5.96 2.46
C TRP A 219 10.45 -7.41 2.79
N ARG A 220 9.18 -7.61 3.15
CA ARG A 220 8.55 -8.91 3.38
C ARG A 220 7.25 -8.97 2.58
N PRO A 221 6.94 -10.10 1.93
CA PRO A 221 5.67 -10.27 1.23
C PRO A 221 4.53 -10.45 2.23
N VAL A 222 3.34 -9.98 1.86
CA VAL A 222 2.09 -10.27 2.57
C VAL A 222 1.32 -11.34 1.81
N CYS A 223 0.99 -11.06 0.55
CA CYS A 223 0.28 -11.97 -0.34
C CYS A 223 0.50 -11.52 -1.79
N TRP A 224 0.21 -12.42 -2.71
CA TRP A 224 0.13 -12.13 -4.13
C TRP A 224 -0.84 -13.09 -4.80
N GLY A 225 -1.36 -12.67 -5.94
CA GLY A 225 -2.23 -13.49 -6.79
C GLY A 225 -2.03 -13.12 -8.26
N MET A 226 -2.19 -14.08 -9.15
CA MET A 226 -2.21 -13.86 -10.60
C MET A 226 -2.98 -14.97 -11.32
N TYR A 227 -3.41 -14.71 -12.55
CA TYR A 227 -3.78 -15.81 -13.44
C TYR A 227 -2.52 -16.39 -14.09
N SER A 228 -2.41 -17.71 -14.08
CA SER A 228 -1.32 -18.43 -14.72
C SER A 228 -1.19 -18.04 -16.17
N GLN A 229 0.03 -17.70 -16.59
CA GLN A 229 0.39 -17.58 -18.00
C GLN A 229 1.20 -18.79 -18.49
N GLY A 230 1.21 -19.88 -17.70
CA GLY A 230 1.92 -21.12 -18.00
C GLY A 230 1.32 -21.91 -19.17
N ASP A 231 2.09 -22.88 -19.69
CA ASP A 231 1.68 -23.98 -20.59
C ASP A 231 0.66 -23.66 -21.70
N GLY A 232 0.76 -22.48 -22.30
CA GLY A 232 -0.08 -22.12 -23.44
C GLY A 232 -1.50 -21.66 -23.07
N ASN A 233 -1.69 -21.22 -21.82
CA ASN A 233 -2.89 -20.58 -21.31
C ASN A 233 -3.06 -19.16 -21.89
N PHE A 234 -3.37 -19.05 -23.17
CA PHE A 234 -3.56 -17.79 -23.90
C PHE A 234 -4.59 -17.95 -25.03
N GLY A 235 -5.19 -16.84 -25.46
CA GLY A 235 -6.15 -16.81 -26.57
C GLY A 235 -7.38 -17.70 -26.31
N LYS A 236 -7.88 -18.43 -27.32
CA LYS A 236 -9.06 -19.32 -27.18
C LYS A 236 -8.90 -20.40 -26.08
N ARG A 237 -7.67 -20.72 -25.67
CA ARG A 237 -7.37 -21.71 -24.62
C ARG A 237 -7.19 -21.10 -23.23
N TRP A 238 -7.31 -19.78 -23.10
CA TRP A 238 -7.11 -19.10 -21.84
C TRP A 238 -8.17 -19.52 -20.80
N ARG A 239 -7.72 -19.67 -19.56
CA ARG A 239 -8.48 -20.06 -18.36
C ARG A 239 -8.08 -19.22 -17.18
N ARG A 240 -9.02 -19.05 -16.25
CA ARG A 240 -8.84 -18.36 -14.96
C ARG A 240 -8.14 -19.24 -13.93
N ILE A 241 -6.97 -19.78 -14.28
CA ILE A 241 -6.17 -20.60 -13.38
C ILE A 241 -5.46 -19.67 -12.40
N GLU A 242 -6.02 -19.51 -11.20
CA GLU A 242 -5.44 -18.67 -10.14
C GLU A 242 -4.20 -19.34 -9.54
N GLU A 243 -3.07 -18.63 -9.61
CA GLU A 243 -1.87 -18.87 -8.81
C GLU A 243 -1.79 -17.80 -7.71
N LYS A 244 -1.52 -18.24 -6.48
CA LYS A 244 -1.58 -17.34 -5.32
C LYS A 244 -0.73 -17.84 -4.16
N ASP A 245 -0.41 -16.91 -3.26
CA ASP A 245 0.16 -17.26 -1.96
C ASP A 245 -0.18 -16.21 -0.89
N PHE A 246 -0.26 -16.67 0.36
CA PHE A 246 -0.38 -15.84 1.55
C PHE A 246 0.85 -16.08 2.44
N LEU A 247 1.75 -15.12 2.44
CA LEU A 247 3.11 -15.25 2.99
C LEU A 247 3.29 -14.51 4.32
N LEU A 248 2.32 -13.70 4.74
CA LEU A 248 2.34 -13.10 6.07
C LEU A 248 2.09 -14.19 7.12
N ASP A 249 3.08 -14.43 7.96
CA ASP A 249 2.97 -15.36 9.09
C ASP A 249 2.56 -14.63 10.39
N SER A 250 2.41 -15.42 11.45
CA SER A 250 1.97 -14.89 12.75
C SER A 250 3.00 -13.97 13.42
N GLU A 251 4.28 -14.27 13.28
CA GLU A 251 5.36 -13.40 13.76
C GLU A 251 5.35 -12.08 12.99
N GLY A 252 5.20 -12.12 11.68
CA GLY A 252 5.14 -10.96 10.81
C GLY A 252 3.95 -10.05 11.10
N LEU A 253 2.76 -10.61 11.31
CA LEU A 253 1.57 -9.82 11.67
C LEU A 253 1.72 -9.21 13.07
N LEU A 254 2.25 -9.97 14.04
CA LEU A 254 2.54 -9.46 15.37
C LEU A 254 3.59 -8.35 15.34
N ASP A 255 4.65 -8.50 14.55
CA ASP A 255 5.70 -7.49 14.35
C ASP A 255 5.12 -6.16 13.84
N ILE A 256 4.15 -6.23 12.91
CA ILE A 256 3.42 -5.05 12.39
C ILE A 256 2.54 -4.46 13.50
N HIS A 257 1.79 -5.30 14.21
CA HIS A 257 0.94 -4.88 15.32
C HIS A 257 1.74 -4.12 16.38
N GLU A 258 2.86 -4.69 16.81
CA GLU A 258 3.70 -4.09 17.84
C GLU A 258 4.39 -2.80 17.37
N ALA A 259 4.70 -2.68 16.08
CA ALA A 259 5.16 -1.42 15.54
C ALA A 259 4.07 -0.35 15.64
N PHE A 260 2.81 -0.64 15.32
CA PHE A 260 1.73 0.36 15.38
C PHE A 260 1.21 0.66 16.78
N PHE A 261 1.11 -0.36 17.64
CA PHE A 261 0.37 -0.27 18.90
C PHE A 261 1.24 -0.51 20.14
N GLY A 262 2.51 -0.90 19.94
CA GLY A 262 3.41 -1.26 21.02
C GLY A 262 3.36 -2.74 21.38
N PRO A 263 4.27 -3.21 22.24
CA PRO A 263 4.36 -4.61 22.63
C PRO A 263 3.03 -5.13 23.16
N THR A 264 2.64 -6.34 22.77
CA THR A 264 1.46 -6.98 23.37
C THR A 264 1.87 -8.13 24.27
N GLU A 265 1.16 -8.28 25.38
CA GLU A 265 1.33 -9.45 26.22
C GLU A 265 0.89 -10.72 25.48
N PRO A 266 1.63 -11.82 25.59
CA PRO A 266 1.18 -13.11 25.10
C PRO A 266 -0.14 -13.50 25.75
N LEU A 267 -1.01 -14.13 24.97
CA LEU A 267 -2.27 -14.63 25.51
C LEU A 267 -2.00 -15.72 26.54
N ALA A 268 -2.63 -15.63 27.71
CA ALA A 268 -2.54 -16.68 28.73
C ALA A 268 -3.12 -18.00 28.18
N GLU A 269 -2.53 -19.14 28.56
CA GLU A 269 -2.99 -20.47 28.10
C GLU A 269 -4.46 -20.74 28.43
N ASN A 270 -4.94 -20.15 29.53
CA ASN A 270 -6.31 -20.26 30.04
C ASN A 270 -7.12 -18.97 29.86
N ALA A 271 -6.75 -18.10 28.92
CA ALA A 271 -7.55 -16.92 28.58
C ALA A 271 -8.98 -17.34 28.21
N ASP A 272 -9.95 -16.54 28.65
CA ASP A 272 -11.35 -16.73 28.27
C ASP A 272 -11.56 -16.45 26.76
N GLU A 273 -12.74 -16.83 26.25
CA GLU A 273 -13.06 -16.65 24.84
C GLU A 273 -13.16 -15.18 24.44
N ASP A 274 -13.59 -14.30 25.34
CA ASP A 274 -13.68 -12.86 25.06
C ASP A 274 -12.29 -12.25 24.83
N ALA A 275 -11.30 -12.60 25.67
CA ALA A 275 -9.91 -12.17 25.50
C ALA A 275 -9.28 -12.74 24.22
N LYS A 276 -9.61 -14.00 23.86
CA LYS A 276 -9.20 -14.58 22.58
C LYS A 276 -9.78 -13.81 21.40
N ILE A 277 -11.09 -13.54 21.42
CA ILE A 277 -11.79 -12.81 20.35
C ILE A 277 -11.22 -11.40 20.21
N GLU A 278 -10.98 -10.69 21.31
CA GLU A 278 -10.40 -9.34 21.25
C GLU A 278 -8.98 -9.37 20.67
N ARG A 279 -8.17 -10.37 21.03
CA ARG A 279 -6.84 -10.56 20.44
C ARG A 279 -6.92 -10.84 18.93
N ARG A 280 -7.84 -11.71 18.49
CA ARG A 280 -8.10 -12.00 17.06
C ARG A 280 -8.48 -10.72 16.32
N ARG A 281 -9.47 -9.98 16.83
CA ARG A 281 -9.93 -8.70 16.26
C ARG A 281 -8.81 -7.66 16.20
N ALA A 282 -7.94 -7.57 17.21
CA ALA A 282 -6.82 -6.64 17.20
C ALA A 282 -5.79 -6.96 16.09
N LEU A 283 -5.48 -8.24 15.88
CA LEU A 283 -4.56 -8.69 14.83
C LEU A 283 -5.18 -8.57 13.43
N VAL A 284 -6.45 -8.95 13.27
CA VAL A 284 -7.18 -8.77 11.99
C VAL A 284 -7.31 -7.28 11.64
N ARG A 285 -7.63 -6.41 12.60
CA ARG A 285 -7.62 -4.94 12.38
C ARG A 285 -6.25 -4.42 11.96
N THR A 286 -5.16 -5.03 12.46
CA THR A 286 -3.80 -4.68 12.03
C THR A 286 -3.56 -5.04 10.57
N PHE A 287 -4.02 -6.21 10.13
CA PHE A 287 -3.96 -6.58 8.73
C PHE A 287 -4.83 -5.67 7.86
N ARG A 288 -6.06 -5.34 8.30
CA ARG A 288 -6.94 -4.37 7.63
C ARG A 288 -6.28 -2.99 7.54
N LEU A 289 -5.47 -2.57 8.52
CA LEU A 289 -4.70 -1.33 8.44
C LEU A 289 -3.62 -1.36 7.33
N VAL A 290 -3.02 -2.53 7.08
CA VAL A 290 -2.09 -2.71 5.94
C VAL A 290 -2.84 -2.59 4.61
N LEU A 291 -4.02 -3.19 4.48
CA LEU A 291 -4.88 -3.05 3.29
C LEU A 291 -5.35 -1.60 3.09
N ALA A 292 -5.82 -0.95 4.16
CA ALA A 292 -6.26 0.44 4.16
C ALA A 292 -5.16 1.42 3.73
N ALA A 293 -3.89 1.12 4.06
CA ALA A 293 -2.74 1.94 3.66
C ALA A 293 -2.58 2.03 2.13
N VAL A 294 -3.10 1.06 1.39
CA VAL A 294 -3.11 1.03 -0.08
C VAL A 294 -4.52 1.17 -0.67
N GLY A 295 -5.51 1.54 0.14
CA GLY A 295 -6.86 1.88 -0.30
C GLY A 295 -7.76 0.67 -0.58
N ILE A 296 -7.43 -0.49 -0.02
CA ILE A 296 -8.24 -1.72 -0.09
C ILE A 296 -9.17 -1.77 1.13
N GLU A 297 -10.44 -2.06 0.87
CA GLU A 297 -11.46 -2.42 1.86
C GLU A 297 -11.59 -3.94 1.90
N TYR A 298 -11.54 -4.54 3.08
CA TYR A 298 -11.86 -5.95 3.27
C TYR A 298 -12.28 -6.15 4.72
N ASP A 299 -13.54 -6.52 4.93
CA ASP A 299 -14.01 -6.95 6.25
C ASP A 299 -13.80 -8.45 6.42
N ILE A 300 -13.12 -8.80 7.52
CA ILE A 300 -12.64 -10.15 7.76
C ILE A 300 -13.24 -10.63 9.07
N ALA A 301 -14.01 -11.71 9.00
CA ALA A 301 -14.66 -12.34 10.12
C ALA A 301 -13.64 -12.84 11.15
N CYS A 302 -13.93 -12.58 12.42
CA CYS A 302 -13.18 -13.03 13.59
C CYS A 302 -13.94 -14.10 14.41
N THR A 303 -15.22 -14.31 14.11
CA THR A 303 -16.08 -15.35 14.69
C THR A 303 -16.92 -16.03 13.60
N ASP A 304 -17.50 -17.19 13.90
CA ASP A 304 -18.39 -17.91 12.96
C ASP A 304 -19.73 -17.20 12.70
N GLU A 305 -20.03 -16.15 13.47
CA GLU A 305 -21.26 -15.34 13.35
C GLU A 305 -21.06 -14.12 12.44
N GLU A 306 -19.81 -13.85 12.06
CA GLU A 306 -19.40 -12.76 11.18
C GLU A 306 -19.13 -13.31 9.77
N GLU A 307 -19.39 -12.49 8.75
CA GLU A 307 -19.14 -12.82 7.34
C GLU A 307 -17.93 -12.03 6.80
N ASP A 308 -17.21 -12.63 5.85
CA ASP A 308 -16.14 -11.95 5.12
C ASP A 308 -16.77 -11.10 4.00
N GLU A 309 -16.44 -9.81 3.93
CA GLU A 309 -16.86 -8.92 2.82
C GLU A 309 -15.63 -8.52 1.98
N PRO A 310 -15.38 -9.19 0.84
CA PRO A 310 -14.25 -8.87 -0.01
C PRO A 310 -14.43 -7.50 -0.68
N PRO A 311 -13.34 -6.87 -1.19
CA PRO A 311 -13.37 -5.53 -1.77
C PRO A 311 -14.32 -5.32 -2.97
N ASN A 312 -14.92 -6.38 -3.51
CA ASN A 312 -15.78 -6.37 -4.69
C ASN A 312 -17.16 -7.02 -4.43
N SER A 313 -17.62 -7.05 -3.17
CA SER A 313 -18.96 -7.55 -2.86
C SER A 313 -20.03 -6.63 -3.50
N MET A 314 -20.85 -7.20 -4.38
CA MET A 314 -21.91 -6.47 -5.13
C MET A 314 -23.03 -5.92 -4.24
N ASP A 315 -23.13 -6.36 -2.98
CA ASP A 315 -24.15 -5.91 -2.01
C ASP A 315 -23.92 -4.47 -1.49
N ASN A 316 -22.82 -3.84 -1.90
CA ASN A 316 -22.65 -2.40 -1.79
C ASN A 316 -23.60 -1.70 -2.77
N ASP A 317 -24.84 -1.49 -2.35
CA ASP A 317 -25.91 -0.80 -3.08
C ASP A 317 -25.37 0.42 -3.86
N ARG A 318 -25.15 0.18 -5.16
CA ARG A 318 -24.54 1.10 -6.13
C ARG A 318 -25.35 2.40 -6.31
N THR A 319 -26.52 2.50 -5.68
CA THR A 319 -27.45 3.60 -5.89
C THR A 319 -27.36 4.73 -4.87
N SER A 320 -26.63 4.58 -3.76
CA SER A 320 -26.56 5.64 -2.71
C SER A 320 -25.27 5.68 -1.86
N GLY A 321 -24.37 4.70 -2.00
CA GLY A 321 -23.14 4.64 -1.22
C GLY A 321 -22.00 5.54 -1.74
N PRO A 322 -21.05 5.96 -0.89
CA PRO A 322 -19.83 6.60 -1.36
C PRO A 322 -19.00 5.60 -2.16
N ILE A 323 -18.59 6.05 -3.34
CA ILE A 323 -17.64 5.45 -4.27
C ILE A 323 -16.53 4.60 -3.59
N THR A 324 -16.47 3.31 -3.92
CA THR A 324 -15.44 2.35 -3.51
C THR A 324 -14.67 1.85 -4.74
N ILE A 325 -13.36 1.57 -4.59
CA ILE A 325 -12.55 1.00 -5.68
C ILE A 325 -12.80 -0.51 -5.72
N GLU A 326 -13.14 -1.04 -6.89
CA GLU A 326 -13.46 -2.46 -7.11
C GLU A 326 -12.18 -3.28 -7.28
N TRP A 327 -11.56 -3.66 -6.15
CA TRP A 327 -10.33 -4.46 -6.20
C TRP A 327 -10.64 -5.91 -6.50
N PHE A 328 -10.01 -6.46 -7.53
CA PHE A 328 -10.02 -7.89 -7.79
C PHE A 328 -8.81 -8.56 -7.13
N LEU A 329 -8.99 -9.14 -5.94
CA LEU A 329 -7.89 -9.75 -5.16
C LEU A 329 -7.92 -11.29 -5.13
N GLU A 330 -9.02 -11.91 -5.58
CA GLU A 330 -9.25 -13.34 -5.48
C GLU A 330 -9.92 -13.83 -6.78
N GLY A 331 -9.33 -14.85 -7.42
CA GLY A 331 -9.78 -15.37 -8.71
C GLY A 331 -11.05 -16.22 -8.63
N VAL A 332 -11.31 -16.82 -7.46
CA VAL A 332 -12.48 -17.68 -7.17
C VAL A 332 -13.33 -17.01 -6.10
N ALA A 333 -14.56 -16.64 -6.47
CA ALA A 333 -15.42 -15.76 -5.67
C ALA A 333 -15.72 -16.30 -4.26
N GLU A 334 -15.81 -17.62 -4.09
CA GLU A 334 -16.25 -18.25 -2.84
C GLU A 334 -15.10 -18.80 -1.97
N ASP A 335 -13.83 -18.68 -2.41
CA ASP A 335 -12.69 -19.19 -1.63
C ASP A 335 -12.41 -18.24 -0.45
N HIS A 336 -12.41 -16.91 -0.61
CA HIS A 336 -12.01 -15.94 0.44
C HIS A 336 -10.67 -16.29 1.11
N TRP A 337 -9.71 -16.74 0.31
CA TRP A 337 -8.43 -17.23 0.82
C TRP A 337 -7.57 -16.15 1.47
N LEU A 338 -7.76 -14.89 1.09
CA LEU A 338 -7.03 -13.78 1.66
C LEU A 338 -7.48 -13.54 3.11
N ALA A 339 -8.80 -13.62 3.37
CA ALA A 339 -9.37 -13.58 4.72
C ALA A 339 -8.88 -14.77 5.58
N ARG A 340 -8.93 -15.99 5.04
CA ARG A 340 -8.37 -17.18 5.74
C ARG A 340 -6.89 -17.04 6.07
N GLY A 341 -6.11 -16.52 5.12
CA GLY A 341 -4.68 -16.25 5.32
C GLY A 341 -4.45 -15.26 6.47
N ALA A 342 -5.24 -14.18 6.51
CA ALA A 342 -5.19 -13.20 7.58
C ALA A 342 -5.55 -13.81 8.96
N ARG A 343 -6.59 -14.65 9.02
CA ARG A 343 -6.95 -15.39 10.25
C ARG A 343 -5.82 -16.32 10.71
N LYS A 344 -5.22 -17.06 9.79
CA LYS A 344 -4.07 -17.95 10.06
C LYS A 344 -2.87 -17.16 10.59
N ALA A 345 -2.57 -16.00 10.01
CA ALA A 345 -1.55 -15.09 10.52
C ALA A 345 -1.93 -14.53 11.90
N ALA A 346 -3.21 -14.26 12.16
CA ALA A 346 -3.70 -13.89 13.48
C ALA A 346 -3.76 -15.07 14.48
N GLY A 347 -3.37 -16.29 14.07
CA GLY A 347 -3.25 -17.46 14.93
C GLY A 347 -4.56 -18.20 15.19
N PHE A 348 -5.56 -18.07 14.32
CA PHE A 348 -6.84 -18.77 14.44
C PHE A 348 -7.42 -19.17 13.08
N GLN A 349 -8.51 -19.96 13.13
CA GLN A 349 -9.31 -20.37 11.98
C GLN A 349 -10.78 -20.42 12.42
N LEU A 350 -11.69 -20.19 11.48
CA LEU A 350 -13.13 -20.36 11.66
C LEU A 350 -13.55 -21.77 11.25
N SER A 351 -14.74 -22.18 11.69
CA SER A 351 -15.25 -23.54 11.45
C SER A 351 -15.41 -23.88 9.97
N TYR A 352 -15.74 -22.88 9.15
CA TYR A 352 -15.93 -23.01 7.70
C TYR A 352 -14.64 -22.89 6.88
N ASP A 353 -13.51 -22.47 7.48
CA ASP A 353 -12.27 -22.17 6.74
C ASP A 353 -11.73 -23.40 5.98
N ALA A 354 -11.79 -24.58 6.60
CA ALA A 354 -11.30 -25.82 6.00
C ALA A 354 -12.18 -26.29 4.83
N GLU A 355 -13.50 -26.10 4.94
CA GLU A 355 -14.45 -26.43 3.87
C GLU A 355 -14.28 -25.48 2.68
N ASN A 356 -14.18 -24.17 2.93
CA ASN A 356 -13.95 -23.17 1.89
C ASN A 356 -12.63 -23.42 1.15
N GLU A 357 -11.55 -23.78 1.87
CA GLU A 357 -10.29 -24.15 1.24
C GLU A 357 -10.42 -25.37 0.31
N ALA A 358 -11.08 -26.42 0.79
CA ALA A 358 -11.30 -27.63 -0.01
C ALA A 358 -12.17 -27.36 -1.25
N LYS A 359 -13.19 -26.50 -1.10
CA LYS A 359 -14.05 -26.06 -2.21
C LYS A 359 -13.25 -25.23 -3.21
N GLY A 360 -12.54 -24.19 -2.78
CA GLY A 360 -11.73 -23.36 -3.66
C GLY A 360 -10.63 -24.14 -4.39
N GLN A 361 -10.04 -25.17 -3.75
CA GLN A 361 -9.10 -26.08 -4.43
C GLN A 361 -9.79 -26.91 -5.52
N ARG A 362 -11.02 -27.37 -5.29
CA ARG A 362 -11.82 -28.08 -6.30
C ARG A 362 -12.18 -27.15 -7.46
N ASP A 363 -12.69 -25.97 -7.17
CA ASP A 363 -13.14 -25.00 -8.19
C ASP A 363 -11.96 -24.58 -9.10
N ARG A 364 -10.78 -24.31 -8.53
CA ARG A 364 -9.55 -24.05 -9.31
C ARG A 364 -9.17 -25.22 -10.21
N LYS A 365 -9.32 -26.45 -9.71
CA LYS A 365 -9.01 -27.66 -10.49
C LYS A 365 -10.02 -27.83 -11.64
N GLU A 366 -11.31 -27.62 -11.39
CA GLU A 366 -12.37 -27.68 -12.41
C GLU A 366 -12.14 -26.62 -13.50
N LEU A 367 -11.82 -25.38 -13.12
CA LEU A 367 -11.46 -24.30 -14.07
C LEU A 367 -10.21 -24.61 -14.90
N ALA A 368 -9.27 -25.38 -14.36
CA ALA A 368 -8.07 -25.81 -15.09
C ALA A 368 -8.35 -26.96 -16.07
N GLU A 369 -9.37 -27.77 -15.81
CA GLU A 369 -9.75 -28.94 -16.63
C GLU A 369 -10.82 -28.61 -17.69
N GLU A 370 -11.49 -27.45 -17.61
CA GLU A 370 -12.55 -27.02 -18.54
C GLU A 370 -12.05 -26.94 -19.99
N GLU A 371 -12.66 -27.69 -20.92
CA GLU A 371 -12.33 -27.66 -22.34
C GLU A 371 -12.76 -26.33 -22.98
N PRO A 372 -12.07 -25.84 -24.04
CA PRO A 372 -12.44 -24.58 -24.65
C PRO A 372 -13.79 -24.75 -25.31
N ASP A 373 -14.75 -23.88 -25.00
CA ASP A 373 -16.03 -23.86 -25.69
C ASP A 373 -15.79 -23.84 -27.20
N ALA A 374 -16.20 -24.93 -27.87
CA ALA A 374 -16.07 -25.09 -29.32
C ALA A 374 -16.99 -24.12 -30.11
N TYR A 375 -17.77 -23.29 -29.42
CA TYR A 375 -18.77 -22.38 -29.97
C TYR A 375 -18.17 -21.02 -30.35
N GLY A 376 -17.21 -21.01 -31.28
CA GLY A 376 -16.58 -19.76 -31.72
C GLY A 376 -16.03 -19.74 -33.14
N ASP A 377 -16.47 -20.64 -34.03
CA ASP A 377 -16.15 -20.61 -35.47
C ASP A 377 -17.42 -20.86 -36.34
N GLU A 378 -18.59 -20.37 -35.91
CA GLU A 378 -19.70 -20.07 -36.83
C GLU A 378 -19.80 -18.54 -37.01
N PHE A 379 -18.68 -17.90 -37.33
CA PHE A 379 -18.74 -16.75 -38.22
C PHE A 379 -18.55 -17.35 -39.61
N ASP A 380 -19.67 -17.76 -40.22
CA ASP A 380 -19.72 -18.06 -41.65
C ASP A 380 -19.12 -16.85 -42.38
N ASP A 381 -17.92 -17.05 -42.93
CA ASP A 381 -17.37 -16.24 -44.01
C ASP A 381 -18.28 -16.43 -45.24
N ASP A 382 -19.48 -15.84 -45.21
CA ASP A 382 -20.28 -15.55 -46.39
C ASP A 382 -19.59 -14.39 -47.15
N GLU A 383 -18.48 -14.71 -47.81
CA GLU A 383 -17.89 -13.93 -48.88
C GLU A 383 -18.82 -13.98 -50.13
N PRO A 384 -18.68 -13.09 -51.13
CA PRO A 384 -18.94 -11.66 -51.15
C PRO A 384 -20.10 -11.32 -52.10
N GLY A 385 -21.02 -10.45 -51.67
CA GLY A 385 -22.03 -9.86 -52.56
C GLY A 385 -21.37 -8.98 -53.63
N GLY A 386 -21.34 -9.47 -54.87
CA GLY A 386 -20.64 -8.87 -55.99
C GLY A 386 -21.05 -7.42 -56.30
N CYS A 387 -20.05 -6.59 -56.60
CA CYS A 387 -20.27 -5.36 -57.34
C CYS A 387 -20.75 -5.70 -58.76
N PRO A 388 -21.93 -5.26 -59.20
CA PRO A 388 -22.29 -5.34 -60.61
C PRO A 388 -21.55 -4.24 -61.37
N ASN A 389 -20.85 -4.63 -62.42
CA ASN A 389 -20.41 -3.72 -63.48
C ASN A 389 -21.64 -2.99 -64.05
N GLN A 390 -21.62 -1.65 -64.02
CA GLN A 390 -22.22 -0.79 -65.03
C GLN A 390 -21.61 0.60 -65.01
#